data_AF-A0A0J1QW97-F1
#
_entry.id   AF-A0A0J1QW97-F1
#
_cell.length_a   1.000
_cell.length_b   1.000
_cell.length_c   1.000
_cell.angle_alpha   90.00
_cell.angle_beta   90.00
_cell.angle_gamma   90.00
#
_symmetry.space_group_name_H-M   'P 1'
#
loop_
_entity.id
_entity.type
_entity.pdbx_description
1 polymer ?
#
loop_
_entity_poly.entity_id
_entity_poly.type
_entity_poly.pdbx_seq_one_letter_code
_entity_poly.pdbx_strand_id
1 'polypeptide(L)'
;MSHVSLQDFLKTEPDGTLEAIAAQYNTTLLEVVKNLPSPTLVSGDQFDTVWETVSEWGKVTTLVHTADVILEFTGELPSGFHRHGYFNLRGKKGMTGHIKAENCTHIALIERKFMGMDTASILFFNQAGSAMFKIFLGRDEHRQLLADQVSAFHALSSSLKEHA
;
A
#
# COMPACT_ATOMS: atom_id res chain seq x y z
N MET A 1 -6.22 19.00 -25.99
CA MET A 1 -4.93 18.85 -25.27
C MET A 1 -4.34 17.54 -25.76
N SER A 2 -3.08 17.51 -26.20
CA SER A 2 -2.41 16.25 -26.52
C SER A 2 -2.53 15.33 -25.31
N HIS A 3 -3.24 14.22 -25.43
CA HIS A 3 -3.39 13.26 -24.33
C HIS A 3 -2.02 12.64 -24.06
N VAL A 4 -1.31 13.18 -23.09
CA VAL A 4 -0.09 12.56 -22.54
C VAL A 4 -0.50 11.16 -22.07
N SER A 5 0.31 10.14 -22.38
CA SER A 5 0.04 8.78 -21.92
C SER A 5 0.11 8.72 -20.39
N LEU A 6 -0.63 7.81 -19.76
CA LEU A 6 -0.58 7.63 -18.30
C LEU A 6 0.85 7.39 -17.82
N GLN A 7 1.61 6.57 -18.56
CA GLN A 7 3.00 6.26 -18.24
C GLN A 7 3.90 7.51 -18.28
N ASP A 8 3.77 8.34 -19.32
CA ASP A 8 4.60 9.55 -19.45
C ASP A 8 4.20 10.62 -18.44
N PHE A 9 2.91 10.69 -18.09
CA PHE A 9 2.44 11.57 -17.02
C PHE A 9 3.00 11.15 -15.66
N LEU A 10 3.02 9.84 -15.34
CA LEU A 10 3.56 9.37 -14.07
C LEU A 10 5.08 9.56 -13.93
N LYS A 11 5.83 9.64 -15.04
CA LYS A 11 7.25 10.00 -15.02
C LYS A 11 7.52 11.44 -14.58
N THR A 12 6.51 12.33 -14.62
CA THR A 12 6.68 13.72 -14.13
C THR A 12 6.47 13.85 -12.63
N GLU A 13 6.35 12.73 -11.90
CA GLU A 13 6.06 12.68 -10.46
C GLU A 13 4.88 13.60 -10.06
N PRO A 14 3.70 13.42 -10.69
CA PRO A 14 2.58 14.33 -10.50
C PRO A 14 2.11 14.32 -9.05
N ASP A 15 1.92 15.50 -8.45
CA ASP A 15 1.38 15.60 -7.11
C ASP A 15 -0.10 15.19 -7.03
N GLY A 16 -0.59 14.91 -5.83
CA GLY A 16 -1.96 14.44 -5.60
C GLY A 16 -2.08 12.92 -5.51
N THR A 17 -3.31 12.45 -5.26
CA THR A 17 -3.57 11.04 -4.97
C THR A 17 -3.55 10.22 -6.26
N LEU A 18 -3.07 8.98 -6.17
CA LEU A 18 -3.13 8.05 -7.30
C LEU A 18 -4.58 7.74 -7.71
N GLU A 19 -5.54 7.82 -6.78
CA GLU A 19 -6.96 7.72 -7.06
C GLU A 19 -7.48 8.85 -7.97
N ALA A 20 -7.05 10.10 -7.74
CA ALA A 20 -7.44 11.21 -8.61
C ALA A 20 -6.90 11.04 -10.03
N ILE A 21 -5.67 10.50 -10.16
CA ILE A 21 -5.08 10.16 -11.46
C ILE A 21 -5.90 9.04 -12.13
N ALA A 22 -6.28 8.00 -11.38
CA ALA A 22 -7.11 6.91 -11.91
C ALA A 22 -8.44 7.43 -12.48
N ALA A 23 -9.10 8.34 -11.75
CA ALA A 23 -10.32 9.00 -12.21
C ALA A 23 -10.09 9.87 -13.46
N GLN A 24 -9.01 10.67 -13.48
CA GLN A 24 -8.65 11.53 -14.62
C GLN A 24 -8.42 10.72 -15.90
N TYR A 25 -7.80 9.54 -15.80
CA TYR A 25 -7.50 8.66 -16.92
C TYR A 25 -8.59 7.61 -17.17
N ASN A 26 -9.72 7.66 -16.44
CA ASN A 26 -10.82 6.71 -16.51
C ASN A 26 -10.35 5.24 -16.45
N THR A 27 -9.47 4.96 -15.49
CA THR A 27 -8.85 3.64 -15.27
C THR A 27 -8.88 3.25 -13.78
N THR A 28 -8.34 2.08 -13.45
CA THR A 28 -8.27 1.60 -12.05
C THR A 28 -7.01 2.12 -11.35
N LEU A 29 -7.03 2.15 -10.02
CA LEU A 29 -5.85 2.48 -9.22
C LEU A 29 -4.70 1.51 -9.49
N LEU A 30 -5.00 0.21 -9.66
CA LEU A 30 -4.01 -0.80 -10.01
C LEU A 30 -3.31 -0.49 -11.33
N GLU A 31 -4.04 -0.04 -12.35
CA GLU A 31 -3.44 0.34 -13.64
C GLU A 31 -2.57 1.60 -13.54
N VAL A 32 -2.95 2.57 -12.70
CA VAL A 32 -2.05 3.69 -12.38
C VAL A 32 -0.76 3.18 -11.72
N VAL A 33 -0.89 2.28 -10.74
CA VAL A 33 0.28 1.74 -10.02
C VAL A 33 1.19 0.94 -10.93
N LYS A 34 0.66 0.12 -11.85
CA LYS A 34 1.45 -0.61 -12.85
C LYS A 34 2.29 0.30 -13.76
N ASN A 35 1.85 1.54 -13.97
CA ASN A 35 2.53 2.51 -14.82
C ASN A 35 3.46 3.45 -14.04
N LEU A 36 3.60 3.28 -12.72
CA LEU A 36 4.61 4.01 -11.95
C LEU A 36 6.03 3.59 -12.39
N PRO A 37 7.06 4.45 -12.21
CA PRO A 37 8.41 4.16 -12.69
C PRO A 37 9.04 2.88 -12.11
N SER A 38 8.80 2.57 -10.84
CA SER A 38 9.46 1.44 -10.17
C SER A 38 8.64 0.82 -9.03
N PRO A 39 7.35 0.46 -9.25
CA PRO A 39 6.61 -0.29 -8.25
C PRO A 39 7.17 -1.70 -8.11
N THR A 40 7.01 -2.30 -6.93
CA THR A 40 7.07 -3.76 -6.80
C THR A 40 5.65 -4.27 -6.73
N LEU A 41 5.22 -5.03 -7.73
CA LEU A 41 3.86 -5.56 -7.85
C LEU A 41 3.91 -7.08 -7.82
N VAL A 42 3.16 -7.70 -6.91
CA VAL A 42 3.10 -9.16 -6.73
C VAL A 42 1.66 -9.65 -6.64
N SER A 43 1.46 -10.96 -6.80
CA SER A 43 0.18 -11.63 -6.55
C SER A 43 -0.31 -11.42 -5.11
N GLY A 44 -1.62 -11.39 -4.92
CA GLY A 44 -2.26 -11.41 -3.60
C GLY A 44 -1.91 -12.63 -2.76
N ASP A 45 -1.39 -13.70 -3.36
CA ASP A 45 -0.88 -14.89 -2.64
C ASP A 45 0.26 -14.55 -1.66
N GLN A 46 0.93 -13.40 -1.85
CA GLN A 46 1.95 -12.89 -0.93
C GLN A 46 1.37 -12.17 0.30
N PHE A 47 0.05 -12.19 0.51
CA PHE A 47 -0.62 -11.49 1.61
C PHE A 47 -0.02 -11.81 2.97
N ASP A 48 0.14 -13.10 3.30
CA ASP A 48 0.66 -13.51 4.60
C ASP A 48 2.12 -13.11 4.77
N THR A 49 2.97 -13.36 3.76
CA THR A 49 4.38 -12.92 3.74
C THR A 49 4.52 -11.43 4.02
N VAL A 50 3.75 -10.59 3.31
CA VAL A 50 3.78 -9.14 3.47
C VAL A 50 3.24 -8.74 4.84
N TRP A 51 2.11 -9.29 5.27
CA TRP A 51 1.47 -8.93 6.54
C TRP A 51 2.36 -9.26 7.74
N GLU A 52 2.91 -10.48 7.78
CA GLU A 52 3.80 -10.94 8.84
C GLU A 52 5.06 -10.09 8.91
N THR A 53 5.70 -9.83 7.76
CA THR A 53 6.91 -9.00 7.70
C THR A 53 6.65 -7.58 8.24
N VAL A 54 5.56 -6.94 7.81
CA VAL A 54 5.24 -5.58 8.22
C VAL A 54 4.86 -5.48 9.70
N SER A 55 4.35 -6.57 10.30
CA SER A 55 4.04 -6.61 11.73
C SER A 55 5.26 -6.47 12.64
N GLU A 56 6.46 -6.68 12.09
CA GLU A 56 7.74 -6.53 12.80
C GLU A 56 8.32 -5.11 12.73
N TRP A 57 7.75 -4.21 11.92
CA TRP A 57 8.34 -2.90 11.63
C TRP A 57 8.07 -1.83 12.68
N GLY A 58 7.36 -2.16 13.76
CA GLY A 58 6.91 -1.19 14.76
C GLY A 58 5.70 -0.39 14.28
N LYS A 59 5.66 0.92 14.55
CA LYS A 59 4.48 1.74 14.25
C LYS A 59 4.40 2.10 12.76
N VAL A 60 3.29 1.73 12.14
CA VAL A 60 2.92 2.10 10.77
C VAL A 60 1.55 2.78 10.79
N THR A 61 1.14 3.42 9.69
CA THR A 61 -0.22 3.95 9.53
C THR A 61 -1.00 3.06 8.57
N THR A 62 -2.02 2.36 9.10
CA THR A 62 -2.98 1.61 8.28
C THR A 62 -4.14 2.52 7.91
N LEU A 63 -4.52 2.55 6.63
CA LEU A 63 -5.50 3.48 6.08
C LEU A 63 -6.56 2.71 5.26
N VAL A 64 -7.83 2.99 5.53
CA VAL A 64 -8.97 2.58 4.70
C VAL A 64 -9.56 3.82 4.05
N HIS A 65 -9.65 3.81 2.72
CA HIS A 65 -10.15 4.92 1.91
C HIS A 65 -11.44 4.50 1.22
N THR A 66 -12.53 5.18 1.53
CA THR A 66 -13.82 5.04 0.85
C THR A 66 -14.19 6.36 0.16
N ALA A 67 -15.31 6.39 -0.57
CA ALA A 67 -15.78 7.63 -1.19
C ALA A 67 -16.08 8.75 -0.18
N ASP A 68 -16.52 8.39 1.03
CA ASP A 68 -17.06 9.35 2.00
C ASP A 68 -16.17 9.53 3.24
N VAL A 69 -15.29 8.56 3.51
CA VAL A 69 -14.45 8.55 4.72
C VAL A 69 -13.07 7.99 4.42
N ILE A 70 -12.06 8.67 4.95
CA ILE A 70 -10.71 8.15 5.16
C ILE A 70 -10.53 7.89 6.65
N LEU A 71 -10.23 6.64 7.01
CA LEU A 71 -9.87 6.28 8.37
C LEU A 71 -8.41 5.84 8.42
N GLU A 72 -7.69 6.36 9.41
CA GLU A 72 -6.29 6.07 9.65
C GLU A 72 -6.10 5.57 11.08
N PHE A 73 -5.24 4.57 11.23
CA PHE A 73 -4.77 4.10 12.53
C PHE A 73 -3.24 4.00 12.51
N THR A 74 -2.60 4.73 13.43
CA THR A 74 -1.14 4.66 13.62
C THR A 74 -0.82 3.78 14.83
N GLY A 75 -0.08 2.70 14.59
CA GLY A 75 0.31 1.75 15.62
C GLY A 75 1.03 0.54 15.02
N GLU A 76 1.39 -0.42 15.87
CA GLU A 76 1.88 -1.72 15.40
C GLU A 76 0.78 -2.45 14.64
N LEU A 77 1.13 -3.04 13.49
CA LEU A 77 0.21 -3.88 12.73
C LEU A 77 -0.08 -5.15 13.54
N PRO A 78 -1.35 -5.46 13.89
CA PRO A 78 -1.67 -6.63 14.67
C PRO A 78 -1.40 -7.90 13.87
N SER A 79 -0.93 -8.95 14.54
CA SER A 79 -0.91 -10.29 13.96
C SER A 79 -2.34 -10.78 13.66
N GLY A 80 -2.48 -11.81 12.84
CA GLY A 80 -3.78 -12.37 12.51
C GLY A 80 -3.77 -13.87 12.26
N PHE A 81 -4.92 -14.41 11.90
CA PHE A 81 -5.08 -15.82 11.56
C PHE A 81 -6.27 -16.03 10.61
N HIS A 82 -6.15 -17.00 9.71
CA HIS A 82 -7.21 -17.37 8.78
C HIS A 82 -8.26 -18.27 9.45
N ARG A 83 -9.54 -17.93 9.28
CA ARG A 83 -10.68 -18.76 9.70
C ARG A 83 -11.94 -18.33 8.96
N HIS A 84 -12.71 -19.31 8.45
CA HIS A 84 -13.99 -19.09 7.76
C HIS A 84 -13.92 -18.07 6.60
N GLY A 85 -12.83 -18.06 5.82
CA GLY A 85 -12.65 -17.17 4.66
C GLY A 85 -12.23 -15.73 5.00
N TYR A 86 -11.81 -15.48 6.25
CA TYR A 86 -11.29 -14.19 6.68
C TYR A 86 -9.94 -14.34 7.37
N PHE A 87 -9.08 -13.34 7.18
CA PHE A 87 -7.93 -13.07 8.01
C PHE A 87 -8.36 -12.18 9.19
N ASN A 88 -8.25 -12.72 10.41
CA ASN A 88 -8.80 -12.13 11.63
C ASN A 88 -7.69 -11.46 12.44
N LEU A 89 -7.79 -10.15 12.64
CA LEU A 89 -6.77 -9.37 13.35
C LEU A 89 -6.86 -9.57 14.86
N ARG A 90 -5.71 -9.79 15.51
CA ARG A 90 -5.57 -9.88 16.97
C ARG A 90 -5.13 -8.55 17.55
N GLY A 91 -6.00 -7.56 17.42
CA GLY A 91 -5.80 -6.22 17.96
C GLY A 91 -5.75 -6.20 19.49
N LYS A 92 -4.66 -5.69 20.07
CA LYS A 92 -4.54 -5.42 21.53
C LYS A 92 -4.46 -3.94 21.88
N LYS A 93 -4.10 -3.09 20.91
CA LYS A 93 -3.78 -1.66 21.10
C LYS A 93 -4.68 -0.74 20.27
N GLY A 94 -5.92 -1.13 20.01
CA GLY A 94 -6.91 -0.32 19.29
C GLY A 94 -7.41 -0.98 18.00
N MET A 95 -6.58 -1.04 16.96
CA MET A 95 -7.01 -1.62 15.67
C MET A 95 -7.24 -3.13 15.77
N THR A 96 -8.45 -3.54 15.38
CA THR A 96 -8.90 -4.93 15.23
C THR A 96 -9.84 -5.02 14.04
N GLY A 97 -10.22 -6.23 13.61
CA GLY A 97 -11.14 -6.43 12.50
C GLY A 97 -10.86 -7.70 11.71
N HIS A 98 -11.42 -7.74 10.51
CA HIS A 98 -11.36 -8.91 9.62
C HIS A 98 -11.13 -8.44 8.18
N ILE A 99 -10.24 -9.12 7.46
CA ILE A 99 -9.91 -8.85 6.07
C ILE A 99 -10.27 -10.08 5.25
N LYS A 100 -10.99 -9.91 4.13
CA LYS A 100 -11.13 -10.99 3.13
C LYS A 100 -9.86 -11.09 2.30
N ALA A 101 -8.81 -11.69 2.85
CA ALA A 101 -7.50 -11.78 2.20
C ALA A 101 -7.59 -12.48 0.83
N GLU A 102 -8.49 -13.45 0.68
CA GLU A 102 -8.77 -14.15 -0.59
C GLU A 102 -9.27 -13.22 -1.72
N ASN A 103 -9.82 -12.04 -1.37
CA ASN A 103 -10.19 -11.03 -2.37
C ASN A 103 -9.00 -10.16 -2.80
N CYS A 104 -7.87 -10.24 -2.11
CA CYS A 104 -6.65 -9.54 -2.49
C CYS A 104 -6.05 -10.24 -3.71
N THR A 105 -6.00 -9.55 -4.83
CA THR A 105 -5.46 -10.10 -6.10
C THR A 105 -4.05 -9.61 -6.39
N HIS A 106 -3.70 -8.42 -5.89
CA HIS A 106 -2.39 -7.82 -6.07
C HIS A 106 -1.97 -7.06 -4.83
N ILE A 107 -0.66 -6.98 -4.60
CA ILE A 107 -0.05 -6.15 -3.57
C ILE A 107 1.05 -5.31 -4.24
N ALA A 108 1.08 -4.01 -3.95
CA ALA A 108 2.12 -3.12 -4.47
C ALA A 108 2.89 -2.42 -3.36
N LEU A 109 4.22 -2.46 -3.42
CA LEU A 109 5.11 -1.61 -2.65
C LEU A 109 5.52 -0.42 -3.53
N ILE A 110 5.24 0.79 -3.03
CA ILE A 110 5.38 2.04 -3.80
C ILE A 110 6.15 3.07 -2.96
N GLU A 111 7.20 3.64 -3.57
CA GLU A 111 7.85 4.86 -3.11
C GLU A 111 7.57 5.98 -4.10
N ARG A 112 7.17 7.15 -3.58
CA ARG A 112 6.96 8.36 -4.38
C ARG A 112 6.93 9.61 -3.50
N LYS A 113 7.04 10.77 -4.13
CA LYS A 113 6.71 12.04 -3.47
C LYS A 113 5.19 12.28 -3.47
N PHE A 114 4.70 12.80 -2.36
CA PHE A 114 3.33 13.30 -2.20
C PHE A 114 3.37 14.61 -1.39
N MET A 115 2.89 15.69 -1.99
CA MET A 115 3.00 17.05 -1.46
C MET A 115 4.44 17.43 -1.05
N GLY A 116 5.41 17.04 -1.89
CA GLY A 116 6.84 17.28 -1.67
C GLY A 116 7.53 16.38 -0.64
N MET A 117 6.80 15.51 0.06
CA MET A 117 7.37 14.59 1.04
C MET A 117 7.57 13.19 0.46
N ASP A 118 8.69 12.54 0.79
CA ASP A 118 8.90 11.14 0.45
C ASP A 118 7.92 10.26 1.22
N THR A 119 7.26 9.35 0.50
CA THR A 119 6.31 8.38 1.04
C THR A 119 6.70 6.99 0.60
N ALA A 120 6.54 6.02 1.49
CA ALA A 120 6.64 4.60 1.20
C ALA A 120 5.36 3.92 1.70
N SER A 121 4.72 3.15 0.82
CA SER A 121 3.42 2.56 1.08
C SER A 121 3.25 1.18 0.48
N ILE A 122 2.37 0.39 1.09
CA ILE A 122 1.93 -0.93 0.65
C ILE A 122 0.44 -0.87 0.38
N LEU A 123 0.03 -1.16 -0.85
CA LEU A 123 -1.38 -1.16 -1.26
C LEU A 123 -1.84 -2.59 -1.53
N PHE A 124 -3.00 -2.95 -1.01
CA PHE A 124 -3.63 -4.25 -1.21
C PHE A 124 -4.85 -4.08 -2.11
N PHE A 125 -4.89 -4.76 -3.26
CA PHE A 125 -5.88 -4.54 -4.30
C PHE A 125 -6.91 -5.65 -4.39
N ASN A 126 -8.17 -5.28 -4.58
CA ASN A 126 -9.23 -6.23 -4.91
C ASN A 126 -9.28 -6.55 -6.41
N GLN A 127 -10.17 -7.47 -6.80
CA GLN A 127 -10.37 -7.87 -8.20
C GLN A 127 -10.77 -6.71 -9.13
N ALA A 128 -11.38 -5.63 -8.61
CA ALA A 128 -11.73 -4.44 -9.38
C ALA A 128 -10.55 -3.46 -9.55
N GLY A 129 -9.34 -3.81 -9.09
CA GLY A 129 -8.16 -2.95 -9.16
C GLY A 129 -8.22 -1.73 -8.24
N SER A 130 -9.11 -1.74 -7.23
CA SER A 130 -9.21 -0.71 -6.20
C SER A 130 -8.46 -1.15 -4.93
N ALA A 131 -7.91 -0.20 -4.18
CA ALA A 131 -7.27 -0.51 -2.90
C ALA A 131 -8.35 -0.93 -1.87
N MET A 132 -8.15 -2.09 -1.25
CA MET A 132 -8.91 -2.55 -0.09
C MET A 132 -8.52 -1.72 1.14
N PHE A 133 -7.22 -1.49 1.30
CA PHE A 133 -6.60 -0.66 2.33
C PHE A 133 -5.13 -0.41 1.94
N LYS A 134 -4.47 0.45 2.71
CA LYS A 134 -3.06 0.82 2.53
C LYS A 134 -2.33 0.77 3.87
N ILE A 135 -1.02 0.55 3.80
CA ILE A 135 -0.11 0.72 4.94
C ILE A 135 0.96 1.72 4.53
N PHE A 136 1.20 2.74 5.35
CA PHE A 136 2.27 3.72 5.18
C PHE A 136 3.33 3.54 6.26
N LEU A 137 4.59 3.69 5.88
CA LEU A 137 5.68 3.73 6.84
C LEU A 137 5.52 4.92 7.80
N GLY A 138 5.99 4.71 9.03
CA GLY A 138 6.01 5.72 10.07
C GLY A 138 6.97 6.86 9.75
N ARG A 139 6.78 7.97 10.48
CA ARG A 139 7.65 9.14 10.43
C ARG A 139 8.18 9.50 11.81
N ASP A 140 9.33 10.15 11.82
CA ASP A 140 9.89 10.79 13.00
C ASP A 140 9.22 12.15 13.30
N GLU A 141 9.68 12.82 14.36
CA GLU A 141 9.21 14.14 14.78
C GLU A 141 9.48 15.24 13.74
N HIS A 142 10.41 15.00 12.81
CA HIS A 142 10.76 15.91 11.70
C HIS A 142 10.00 15.59 10.41
N ARG A 143 9.03 14.67 10.47
CA ARG A 143 8.25 14.17 9.33
C ARG A 143 9.08 13.44 8.28
N GLN A 144 10.26 12.94 8.61
CA GLN A 144 11.05 12.06 7.73
C GLN A 144 10.62 10.60 7.93
N LEU A 145 10.72 9.78 6.88
CA LEU A 145 10.46 8.34 7.01
C LEU A 145 11.48 7.71 7.97
N LEU A 146 11.03 6.76 8.78
CA LEU A 146 11.91 6.02 9.68
C LEU A 146 12.89 5.16 8.88
N ALA A 147 14.19 5.43 9.00
CA ALA A 147 15.24 4.80 8.17
C ALA A 147 15.27 3.26 8.29
N ASP A 148 15.04 2.72 9.48
CA ASP A 148 14.98 1.27 9.70
C ASP A 148 13.80 0.63 8.97
N GLN A 149 12.64 1.29 8.95
CA GLN A 149 11.47 0.82 8.20
C GLN A 149 11.68 0.92 6.69
N VAL A 150 12.34 1.98 6.20
CA VAL A 150 12.68 2.11 4.78
C VAL A 150 13.61 0.98 4.35
N SER A 151 14.63 0.68 5.16
CA SER A 151 15.56 -0.42 4.90
C SER A 151 14.83 -1.77 4.86
N ALA A 152 13.94 -2.03 5.82
CA ALA A 152 13.12 -3.25 5.86
C ALA A 152 12.14 -3.34 4.68
N PHE A 153 11.57 -2.21 4.26
CA PHE A 153 10.69 -2.10 3.10
C PHE A 153 11.43 -2.43 1.80
N HIS A 154 12.66 -1.94 1.61
CA HIS A 154 13.50 -2.29 0.46
C HIS A 154 13.89 -3.77 0.46
N ALA A 155 14.19 -4.34 1.63
CA ALA A 155 14.49 -5.77 1.77
C ALA A 155 13.28 -6.65 1.37
N LEU A 156 12.08 -6.32 1.88
CA LEU A 156 10.85 -7.02 1.49
C LEU A 156 10.58 -6.87 -0.01
N SER A 157 10.70 -5.66 -0.55
CA SER A 157 10.54 -5.36 -1.98
C SER A 157 11.48 -6.18 -2.87
N SER A 158 12.74 -6.35 -2.44
CA SER A 158 13.71 -7.16 -3.18
C SER A 158 13.39 -8.66 -3.10
N SER A 159 13.10 -9.17 -1.90
CA SER A 159 12.72 -10.57 -1.69
C SER A 159 11.48 -10.97 -2.50
N LEU A 160 10.48 -10.09 -2.58
CA LEU A 160 9.27 -10.31 -3.36
C LEU A 160 9.54 -10.40 -4.88
N LYS A 161 10.51 -9.63 -5.41
CA LYS A 161 10.88 -9.70 -6.84
C LYS A 161 11.60 -10.99 -7.21
N GLU A 162 12.31 -11.60 -6.27
CA GLU A 162 13.01 -12.87 -6.50
C GLU A 162 12.05 -14.07 -6.63
N HIS A 163 10.84 -13.94 -6.07
CA HIS A 163 9.82 -14.99 -6.03
C HIS A 163 8.58 -14.69 -6.90
N ALA A 164 8.62 -13.60 -7.68
CA ALA A 164 7.51 -13.14 -8.54
C ALA A 164 7.54 -13.76 -9.94
#